data_AF-A0A353JYY9-F1
#
_entry.id   AF-A0A353JYY9-F1
#
_cell.length_a   1.000
_cell.length_b   1.000
_cell.length_c   1.000
_cell.angle_alpha   90.00
_cell.angle_beta   90.00
_cell.angle_gamma   90.00
#
_symmetry.space_group_name_H-M   'P 1'
#
loop_
_entity.id
_entity.type
_entity.pdbx_description
1 polymer ?
#
loop_
_entity_poly.entity_id
_entity_poly.type
_entity_poly.pdbx_seq_one_letter_code
_entity_poly.pdbx_strand_id
1 'polypeptide(L)' 'QYNCDLSASYNIGARYFINEILQSSTAKKRSELEAKVPEVLVRTNCVLSTLISVVKAL' A
#
# COMPACT_ATOMS: atom_id res chain seq x y z
N GLN A 1 5.02 -15.17 19.34
CA GLN A 1 3.66 -14.79 19.74
C GLN A 1 3.13 -13.81 18.70
N TYR A 2 2.03 -14.12 18.02
CA TYR A 2 1.52 -13.30 16.91
C TYR A 2 0.53 -12.29 17.48
N ASN A 3 0.90 -11.01 17.51
CA ASN A 3 0.04 -9.94 18.00
C ASN A 3 -0.97 -9.60 16.89
N CYS A 4 -2.14 -10.22 16.95
CA CYS A 4 -3.20 -10.05 15.95
C CYS A 4 -3.64 -8.59 15.83
N ASP A 5 -3.85 -7.91 16.97
CA ASP A 5 -4.27 -6.50 17.01
C ASP A 5 -3.22 -5.55 16.41
N LEU A 6 -1.94 -5.85 16.63
CA LEU A 6 -0.84 -5.07 16.08
C LEU A 6 -0.77 -5.24 14.56
N SER A 7 -0.87 -6.48 14.09
CA SER A 7 -0.90 -6.82 12.65
C SER A 7 -2.09 -6.15 11.94
N ALA A 8 -3.26 -6.17 12.58
CA ALA A 8 -4.46 -5.51 12.06
C ALA A 8 -4.29 -3.99 11.99
N SER A 9 -3.73 -3.37 13.04
CA SER A 9 -3.47 -1.94 13.09
C SER A 9 -2.53 -1.48 11.96
N TYR A 10 -1.46 -2.23 11.69
CA TYR A 10 -0.56 -1.94 10.57
C TYR A 10 -1.24 -2.07 9.21
N ASN A 11 -2.07 -3.09 9.00
CA ASN A 11 -2.78 -3.30 7.74
C ASN A 11 -3.83 -2.20 7.49
N ILE A 12 -4.53 -1.75 8.53
CA ILE A 12 -5.44 -0.61 8.44
C ILE A 12 -4.66 0.65 8.06
N GLY A 13 -3.57 0.96 8.78
CA GLY A 13 -2.72 2.11 8.49
C GLY A 13 -2.16 2.10 7.07
N ALA A 14 -1.63 0.95 6.62
CA ALA A 14 -1.09 0.77 5.29
C ALA A 14 -2.11 1.14 4.19
N ARG A 15 -3.37 0.74 4.35
CA ARG A 15 -4.43 1.07 3.39
C ARG A 15 -4.67 2.58 3.27
N TYR A 16 -4.60 3.31 4.38
CA TYR A 16 -4.77 4.77 4.36
C TYR A 16 -3.58 5.46 3.69
N PHE A 17 -2.35 5.12 4.08
CA PHE A 17 -1.15 5.71 3.49
C PHE A 17 -1.02 5.42 1.98
N ILE A 18 -1.24 4.17 1.56
CA ILE A 18 -1.21 3.81 0.13
C ILE A 18 -2.27 4.61 -0.64
N ASN A 19 -3.48 4.74 -0.10
CA ASN A 19 -4.53 5.53 -0.75
C ASN A 19 -4.14 7.01 -0.87
N GLU A 20 -3.54 7.61 0.16
CA GLU A 20 -3.08 9.01 0.11
C GLU A 20 -1.96 9.22 -0.92
N ILE A 21 -0.99 8.30 -0.98
CA ILE A 21 0.09 8.29 -1.99
C ILE A 21 -0.50 8.20 -3.40
N LEU A 22 -1.45 7.28 -3.61
CA LEU A 22 -2.12 7.13 -4.90
C LEU A 22 -2.88 8.41 -5.23
N GLN A 23 -3.76 8.91 -4.35
CA GLN A 23 -4.54 10.14 -4.56
C GLN A 23 -3.66 11.35 -4.92
N SER A 24 -2.48 11.47 -4.31
CA SER A 24 -1.53 12.56 -4.56
C SER A 24 -0.63 12.37 -5.80
N SER A 25 -0.65 11.18 -6.41
CA SER A 25 0.18 10.85 -7.57
C SER A 25 -0.50 11.17 -8.91
N THR A 26 0.28 11.63 -9.89
CA THR A 26 -0.16 11.78 -11.28
C THR A 26 -0.52 10.43 -11.92
N ALA A 27 -1.39 10.41 -12.94
CA ALA A 27 -1.79 9.18 -13.64
C ALA A 27 -0.60 8.33 -14.14
N LYS A 28 0.46 8.98 -14.67
CA LYS A 28 1.67 8.28 -15.11
C LYS A 28 2.37 7.55 -13.96
N LYS A 29 2.65 8.26 -12.86
CA LYS A 29 3.27 7.68 -11.66
C LYS A 29 2.42 6.55 -11.05
N ARG A 30 1.09 6.69 -11.08
CA ARG A 30 0.19 5.61 -10.66
C ARG A 30 0.35 4.37 -11.53
N SER A 31 0.33 4.53 -12.85
CA SER A 31 0.51 3.40 -13.77
C SER A 31 1.87 2.71 -13.61
N GLU A 32 2.94 3.48 -13.39
CA GLU A 32 4.27 2.93 -13.09
C GLU A 32 4.29 2.19 -11.74
N LEU A 33 3.63 2.73 -10.72
CA LEU A 33 3.54 2.11 -9.41
C LEU A 33 2.72 0.83 -9.45
N GLU A 34 1.58 0.82 -10.15
CA GLU A 34 0.73 -0.35 -10.37
C GLU A 34 1.49 -1.46 -11.10
N ALA A 35 2.34 -1.11 -12.07
CA ALA A 35 3.20 -2.07 -12.76
C ALA A 35 4.27 -2.69 -11.84
N LYS A 36 4.82 -1.91 -10.90
CA LYS A 36 5.83 -2.40 -9.93
C LYS A 36 5.21 -3.17 -8.75
N VAL A 37 4.02 -2.75 -8.30
CA VAL A 37 3.34 -3.26 -7.11
C VAL A 37 1.85 -3.48 -7.44
N PRO A 38 1.47 -4.59 -8.09
CA PRO A 38 0.10 -4.81 -8.56
C PRO A 38 -0.93 -4.94 -7.43
N GLU A 39 -0.48 -5.26 -6.21
CA GLU A 39 -1.31 -5.36 -5.01
C GLU A 39 -2.05 -4.05 -4.67
N VAL A 40 -1.52 -2.89 -5.08
CA VAL A 40 -2.13 -1.58 -4.81
C VAL A 40 -3.50 -1.40 -5.47
N LEU A 41 -3.81 -2.22 -6.49
CA LEU A 41 -5.10 -2.22 -7.19
C LEU A 41 -6.23 -2.79 -6.32
N VAL A 42 -5.90 -3.65 -5.36
CA VAL A 42 -6.90 -4.34 -4.53
C VAL A 42 -6.71 -3.91 -3.08
N ARG A 43 -7.51 -2.94 -2.65
CA ARG A 43 -7.42 -2.32 -1.32
C ARG A 43 -7.44 -3.32 -0.16
N THR A 44 -8.16 -4.43 -0.27
CA THR A 44 -8.21 -5.46 0.78
C THR A 44 -6.89 -6.21 0.93
N ASN A 45 -6.10 -6.31 -0.16
CA ASN A 45 -4.80 -6.96 -0.19
C ASN A 45 -3.67 -6.05 0.29
N CYS A 46 -3.89 -4.73 0.31
CA CYS A 46 -2.94 -3.77 0.86
C CYS A 46 -2.73 -4.01 2.36
N VAL A 47 -1.54 -4.51 2.70
CA VAL A 47 -1.05 -4.76 4.05
C VAL A 47 0.26 -4.02 4.28
N LEU A 48 0.86 -4.16 5.46
CA LEU A 48 2.12 -3.51 5.79
C LEU A 48 3.23 -3.77 4.75
N SER A 49 3.36 -5.01 4.27
CA SER A 49 4.36 -5.36 3.26
C SER A 49 4.12 -4.64 1.93
N THR A 50 2.86 -4.48 1.51
CA THR A 50 2.51 -3.70 0.32
C THR A 50 2.94 -2.25 0.46
N LEU A 51 2.72 -1.62 1.64
CA LEU A 51 3.16 -0.25 1.89
C LEU A 51 4.69 -0.13 1.77
N ILE A 52 5.44 -1.08 2.31
CA ILE A 52 6.90 -1.11 2.19
C ILE A 52 7.33 -1.21 0.71
N SER A 53 6.70 -2.10 -0.05
CA SER A 53 6.96 -2.23 -1.50
C SER A 53 6.64 -0.95 -2.26
N VAL A 54 5.53 -0.27 -1.93
CA VAL A 54 5.16 1.02 -2.52
C VAL A 54 6.23 2.08 -2.23
N VAL A 55 6.63 2.24 -0.97
CA VAL A 55 7.65 3.23 -0.58
C VAL A 55 8.99 2.96 -1.26
N LYS A 56 9.34 1.70 -1.50
CA LYS A 56 10.55 1.32 -2.24
C LYS A 56 10.45 1.57 -3.76
N ALA A 57 9.23 1.60 -4.29
CA ALA A 57 8.95 1.74 -5.72
C ALA A 57 8.73 3.20 -6.17
N LEU A 58 8.44 4.10 -5.23
CA LEU A 58 8.45 5.56 -5.37
C LEU A 58 9.86 6.09 -5.64
#